data_AF-A0A7Y7C3C7-F1
#
_entry.id   AF-A0A7Y7C3C7-F1
#
_cell.length_a   1.000
_cell.length_b   1.000
_cell.length_c   1.000
_cell.angle_alpha   90.00
_cell.angle_beta   90.00
_cell.angle_gamma   90.00
#
_symmetry.space_group_name_H-M   'P 1'
#
loop_
_entity.id
_entity.type
_entity.pdbx_description
1 polymer ?
#
loop_
_entity_poly.entity_id
_entity_poly.type
_entity_poly.pdbx_seq_one_letter_code
_entity_poly.pdbx_strand_id
1 'polypeptide(L)'
;MSPTRMFRLPWFVSLAGAALLGACSPDAAEQLPPADLTGTTAPQALLPTPNLALGKPTQQSSFYLGGGGEPSLAVDGNTDGDFWDGSVTHTALQSQQTQPWWQVDLQASHLISNVVLYNRTDCCSDRLQNFRVRISDNGTTWQDYPFAGVAPRQTSFSIHSKARYVRVQLGTTNNPLSLAEVQVFGQDAYMHFGGMYGFFNGGTYVNPYTGSPSCPPEYTAYQTLGTTNVDYNMYFCGRYAVEGTVPLAEFGGAYGFGSIGAYKNDITQAASCPNGYLTDAALGSSGIDYDLRYCHRPYEPHLPSPFRFGGMYGEGSGGPYVNPLTGMASCPDGFKAVQILGTSGVDYPVFYCYRKQ
;
A
#
# COMPACT_ATOMS: atom_id res chain seq x y z
N MET A 1 -51.81 -80.02 10.74
CA MET A 1 -52.78 -79.52 9.73
C MET A 1 -52.02 -78.76 8.66
N SER A 2 -52.43 -78.86 7.39
CA SER A 2 -52.06 -77.93 6.31
C SER A 2 -52.81 -76.58 6.49
N PRO A 3 -52.49 -75.46 5.79
CA PRO A 3 -51.90 -75.32 4.44
C PRO A 3 -50.51 -74.62 4.44
N THR A 4 -49.65 -74.62 3.41
CA THR A 4 -49.70 -74.96 1.96
C THR A 4 -50.16 -73.84 0.99
N ARG A 5 -49.21 -73.37 0.16
CA ARG A 5 -49.31 -72.63 -1.13
C ARG A 5 -48.81 -71.18 -1.12
N MET A 6 -48.20 -70.64 -2.20
CA MET A 6 -47.42 -71.18 -3.36
C MET A 6 -46.79 -69.97 -4.10
N PHE A 7 -45.58 -70.11 -4.67
CA PHE A 7 -45.07 -69.58 -5.97
C PHE A 7 -45.45 -68.14 -6.47
N ARG A 8 -44.59 -67.36 -7.15
CA ARG A 8 -43.62 -67.74 -8.21
C ARG A 8 -42.32 -66.90 -8.24
N LEU A 9 -41.25 -67.64 -8.50
CA LEU A 9 -39.95 -67.36 -9.16
C LEU A 9 -40.10 -66.86 -10.65
N PRO A 10 -39.06 -66.73 -11.53
CA PRO A 10 -37.57 -66.73 -11.40
C PRO A 10 -36.73 -65.79 -12.37
N TRP A 11 -35.38 -65.83 -12.19
CA TRP A 11 -34.27 -65.48 -13.14
C TRP A 11 -34.09 -63.98 -13.52
N PHE A 12 -32.93 -63.43 -13.94
CA PHE A 12 -31.55 -63.89 -14.29
C PHE A 12 -30.61 -62.62 -14.25
N VAL A 13 -29.26 -62.57 -14.35
CA VAL A 13 -28.13 -63.48 -14.69
C VAL A 13 -26.91 -63.23 -13.76
N SER A 14 -25.98 -64.20 -13.73
CA SER A 14 -24.52 -64.20 -13.43
C SER A 14 -23.65 -63.05 -14.05
N LEU A 15 -22.33 -62.89 -13.80
CA LEU A 15 -21.28 -63.78 -13.24
C LEU A 15 -20.04 -62.98 -12.71
N ALA A 16 -19.27 -63.57 -11.77
CA ALA A 16 -17.86 -63.25 -11.38
C ALA A 16 -17.55 -61.86 -10.73
N GLY A 17 -16.48 -61.70 -9.94
CA GLY A 17 -15.56 -62.71 -9.38
C GLY A 17 -14.39 -62.13 -8.53
N ALA A 18 -14.06 -62.82 -7.44
CA ALA A 18 -12.81 -62.82 -6.64
C ALA A 18 -12.00 -61.52 -6.37
N ALA A 19 -11.91 -61.16 -5.08
CA ALA A 19 -10.69 -60.66 -4.44
C ALA A 19 -10.62 -61.19 -2.99
N LEU A 20 -9.42 -61.37 -2.42
CA LEU A 20 -9.19 -62.06 -1.14
C LEU A 20 -8.65 -61.13 -0.04
N LEU A 21 -9.10 -61.38 1.19
CA LEU A 21 -8.37 -61.31 2.47
C LEU A 21 -7.34 -60.18 2.70
N GLY A 22 -7.63 -59.33 3.68
CA GLY A 22 -6.64 -58.51 4.40
C GLY A 22 -7.22 -58.05 5.73
N ALA A 23 -6.67 -58.51 6.86
CA ALA A 23 -7.18 -58.21 8.21
C ALA A 23 -6.44 -57.03 8.86
N CYS A 24 -7.08 -56.38 9.83
CA CYS A 24 -6.52 -55.25 10.56
C CYS A 24 -5.42 -55.66 11.55
N SER A 25 -4.43 -54.78 11.71
CA SER A 25 -3.61 -54.64 12.94
C SER A 25 -3.41 -53.15 13.23
N PRO A 26 -3.40 -52.72 14.50
CA PRO A 26 -3.04 -51.36 14.90
C PRO A 26 -1.50 -51.19 15.03
N ASP A 27 -1.10 -50.06 15.61
CA ASP A 27 0.27 -49.70 16.05
C ASP A 27 1.32 -49.38 14.97
N ALA A 28 1.21 -48.15 14.45
CA ALA A 28 2.36 -47.36 14.00
C ALA A 28 2.14 -45.88 14.36
N ALA A 29 2.52 -45.48 15.58
CA ALA A 29 2.52 -44.08 16.00
C ALA A 29 3.76 -43.38 15.42
N GLU A 30 3.64 -42.80 14.22
CA GLU A 30 4.75 -42.12 13.57
C GLU A 30 5.16 -40.86 14.35
N GLN A 31 6.37 -40.88 14.89
CA GLN A 31 6.86 -39.83 15.77
C GLN A 31 7.22 -38.59 14.96
N LEU A 32 6.58 -37.46 15.27
CA LEU A 32 7.00 -36.16 14.75
C LEU A 32 8.48 -35.92 15.09
N PRO A 33 9.32 -35.49 14.13
CA PRO A 33 10.70 -35.13 14.42
C PRO A 33 10.73 -33.93 15.39
N PRO A 34 11.73 -33.83 16.27
CA PRO A 34 11.85 -32.71 17.19
C PRO A 34 12.04 -31.40 16.42
N ALA A 35 11.38 -30.33 16.87
CA ALA A 35 11.48 -29.02 16.25
C ALA A 35 12.90 -28.45 16.43
N ASP A 36 13.64 -28.31 15.32
CA ASP A 36 14.92 -27.62 15.30
C ASP A 36 14.69 -26.10 15.36
N LEU A 37 14.68 -25.57 16.59
CA LEU A 37 14.52 -24.15 16.88
C LEU A 37 15.83 -23.35 16.71
N THR A 38 16.59 -23.63 15.64
CA THR A 38 17.78 -22.85 15.24
C THR A 38 17.66 -22.18 13.87
N GLY A 39 16.43 -22.03 13.36
CA GLY A 39 16.08 -21.27 12.16
C GLY A 39 16.42 -19.78 12.25
N THR A 40 17.70 -19.46 12.12
CA THR A 40 18.22 -18.09 12.10
C THR A 40 17.66 -17.37 10.87
N THR A 41 16.68 -16.48 11.08
CA THR A 41 16.05 -15.74 9.99
C THR A 41 17.08 -14.82 9.35
N ALA A 42 17.54 -15.19 8.15
CA ALA A 42 18.20 -14.23 7.27
C ALA A 42 17.23 -13.05 7.06
N PRO A 43 17.67 -11.79 7.24
CA PRO A 43 16.80 -10.65 7.02
C PRO A 43 16.30 -10.68 5.57
N GLN A 44 14.98 -10.63 5.39
CA GLN A 44 14.40 -10.46 4.06
C GLN A 44 15.00 -9.19 3.46
N ALA A 45 15.66 -9.32 2.31
CA ALA A 45 16.29 -8.19 1.64
C ALA A 45 15.17 -7.23 1.17
N LEU A 46 14.93 -6.20 1.97
CA LEU A 46 14.06 -5.09 1.62
C LEU A 46 14.55 -4.54 0.27
N LEU A 47 13.67 -4.58 -0.74
CA LEU A 47 13.95 -3.91 -2.01
C LEU A 47 14.26 -2.43 -1.68
N PRO A 48 15.35 -1.87 -2.21
CA PRO A 48 15.78 -0.52 -1.85
C PRO A 48 14.64 0.46 -2.17
N THR A 49 14.25 1.25 -1.17
CA THR A 49 13.14 2.21 -1.28
C THR A 49 13.41 3.14 -2.46
N PRO A 50 12.50 3.27 -3.44
CA PRO A 50 12.77 4.09 -4.62
C PRO A 50 13.04 5.55 -4.25
N ASN A 51 14.09 6.14 -4.84
CA ASN A 51 14.30 7.59 -4.79
C ASN A 51 13.20 8.27 -5.62
N LEU A 52 12.21 8.85 -4.92
CA LEU A 52 11.06 9.55 -5.50
C LEU A 52 11.46 10.79 -6.29
N ALA A 53 12.64 11.38 -6.00
CA ALA A 53 13.14 12.56 -6.67
C ALA A 53 13.87 12.26 -7.99
N LEU A 54 14.30 11.01 -8.22
CA LEU A 54 15.11 10.63 -9.39
C LEU A 54 14.44 11.04 -10.72
N GLY A 55 15.15 11.83 -11.53
CA GLY A 55 14.67 12.34 -12.83
C GLY A 55 13.49 13.32 -12.77
N LYS A 56 13.14 13.85 -11.60
CA LYS A 56 11.98 14.74 -11.42
C LYS A 56 12.25 16.20 -11.83
N PRO A 57 11.21 16.99 -12.15
CA PRO A 57 11.37 18.42 -12.42
C PRO A 57 11.93 19.19 -11.21
N THR A 58 12.98 19.96 -11.44
CA THR A 58 13.66 20.76 -10.42
C THR A 58 13.78 22.24 -10.80
N GLN A 59 13.96 23.08 -9.79
CA GLN A 59 14.15 24.53 -9.91
C GLN A 59 15.16 25.01 -8.87
N GLN A 60 15.86 26.11 -9.16
CA GLN A 60 16.74 26.75 -8.19
C GLN A 60 16.67 28.28 -8.28
N SER A 61 17.05 28.95 -7.18
CA SER A 61 16.88 30.40 -6.99
C SER A 61 17.62 31.29 -8.00
N SER A 62 18.69 30.78 -8.61
CA SER A 62 19.47 31.41 -9.68
C SER A 62 20.41 30.36 -10.30
N PHE A 63 20.99 30.67 -11.45
CA PHE A 63 21.91 29.78 -12.17
C PHE A 63 23.34 30.30 -12.13
N TYR A 64 24.31 29.40 -12.07
CA TYR A 64 25.72 29.74 -12.22
C TYR A 64 26.05 30.20 -13.65
N LEU A 65 26.76 31.34 -13.77
CA LEU A 65 27.07 31.95 -15.07
C LEU A 65 28.32 31.37 -15.75
N GLY A 66 29.05 30.46 -15.08
CA GLY A 66 30.23 29.80 -15.66
C GLY A 66 29.92 28.56 -16.51
N GLY A 67 28.64 28.16 -16.58
CA GLY A 67 28.20 26.89 -17.17
C GLY A 67 28.20 25.74 -16.17
N GLY A 68 27.32 24.76 -16.39
CA GLY A 68 27.07 23.69 -15.44
C GLY A 68 26.27 24.14 -14.21
N GLY A 69 25.98 23.21 -13.32
CA GLY A 69 25.26 23.50 -12.07
C GLY A 69 23.74 23.58 -12.22
N GLU A 70 23.19 23.03 -13.30
CA GLU A 70 21.75 22.91 -13.56
C GLU A 70 21.04 22.16 -12.41
N PRO A 71 19.82 22.56 -12.01
CA PRO A 71 19.15 21.99 -10.84
C PRO A 71 18.76 20.51 -11.02
N SER A 72 18.80 19.97 -12.24
CA SER A 72 18.51 18.55 -12.53
C SER A 72 19.62 17.60 -12.08
N LEU A 73 20.85 18.10 -11.88
CA LEU A 73 21.99 17.26 -11.48
C LEU A 73 21.75 16.61 -10.11
N ALA A 74 21.19 17.36 -9.16
CA ALA A 74 20.84 16.83 -7.83
C ALA A 74 19.62 15.88 -7.79
N VAL A 75 19.22 15.34 -8.93
CA VAL A 75 18.26 14.23 -9.07
C VAL A 75 18.62 13.30 -10.23
N ASP A 76 19.84 13.32 -10.77
CA ASP A 76 20.23 12.41 -11.86
C ASP A 76 20.67 11.01 -11.35
N GLY A 77 20.88 10.88 -10.03
CA GLY A 77 21.29 9.64 -9.37
C GLY A 77 22.80 9.50 -9.14
N ASN A 78 23.61 10.44 -9.63
CA ASN A 78 25.04 10.48 -9.36
C ASN A 78 25.31 11.18 -8.01
N THR A 79 26.08 10.53 -7.13
CA THR A 79 26.42 11.11 -5.81
C THR A 79 27.81 11.74 -5.79
N ASP A 80 28.40 12.02 -6.96
CA ASP A 80 29.72 12.62 -7.01
C ASP A 80 29.68 14.07 -6.50
N GLY A 81 30.62 14.38 -5.60
CA GLY A 81 30.75 15.71 -5.03
C GLY A 81 31.75 16.59 -5.78
N ASP A 82 32.44 16.10 -6.80
CA ASP A 82 33.23 16.98 -7.67
C ASP A 82 32.33 17.72 -8.68
N PHE A 83 32.42 19.04 -8.65
CA PHE A 83 31.70 19.92 -9.57
C PHE A 83 32.24 19.84 -11.01
N TRP A 84 33.52 19.52 -11.20
CA TRP A 84 34.15 19.47 -12.52
C TRP A 84 33.81 18.19 -13.29
N ASP A 85 33.43 17.12 -12.58
CA ASP A 85 32.83 15.92 -13.18
C ASP A 85 31.33 16.09 -13.51
N GLY A 86 30.78 17.30 -13.30
CA GLY A 86 29.47 17.72 -13.79
C GLY A 86 28.28 17.26 -12.96
N SER A 87 28.50 16.68 -11.77
CA SER A 87 27.44 16.10 -10.93
C SER A 87 26.80 17.07 -9.92
N VAL A 88 27.24 18.33 -9.85
CA VAL A 88 26.93 19.21 -8.70
C VAL A 88 26.20 20.49 -9.13
N THR A 89 25.00 20.70 -8.59
CA THR A 89 24.20 21.93 -8.77
C THR A 89 24.92 23.18 -8.26
N HIS A 90 24.60 24.36 -8.83
CA HIS A 90 25.25 25.62 -8.42
C HIS A 90 24.37 26.87 -8.63
N THR A 91 24.09 27.60 -7.55
CA THR A 91 23.41 28.91 -7.62
C THR A 91 24.43 30.06 -7.71
N ALA A 92 24.05 31.17 -8.34
CA ALA A 92 24.97 32.25 -8.70
C ALA A 92 25.84 32.77 -7.54
N LEU A 93 27.13 33.04 -7.82
CA LEU A 93 28.12 33.58 -6.86
C LEU A 93 27.82 35.01 -6.33
N GLN A 94 26.66 35.60 -6.62
CA GLN A 94 26.43 37.03 -6.45
C GLN A 94 26.24 37.44 -4.98
N SER A 95 26.87 38.56 -4.61
CA SER A 95 26.83 39.20 -3.30
C SER A 95 25.49 39.90 -2.94
N GLN A 96 24.39 39.40 -3.53
CA GLN A 96 23.00 39.73 -3.17
C GLN A 96 22.08 38.49 -3.14
N GLN A 97 22.63 37.26 -3.17
CA GLN A 97 21.84 36.03 -3.00
C GLN A 97 21.31 35.90 -1.57
N THR A 98 20.07 36.34 -1.34
CA THR A 98 19.37 36.17 -0.06
C THR A 98 18.75 34.77 0.03
N GLN A 99 19.25 33.95 0.95
CA GLN A 99 18.73 32.59 1.25
C GLN A 99 18.48 31.73 0.00
N PRO A 100 19.51 31.49 -0.84
CA PRO A 100 19.37 30.72 -2.06
C PRO A 100 18.91 29.29 -1.76
N TRP A 101 18.16 28.76 -2.73
CA TRP A 101 17.44 27.50 -2.60
C TRP A 101 17.46 26.70 -3.89
N TRP A 102 17.25 25.40 -3.73
CA TRP A 102 17.02 24.39 -4.76
C TRP A 102 15.75 23.61 -4.36
N GLN A 103 14.95 23.16 -5.33
CA GLN A 103 13.69 22.46 -5.10
C GLN A 103 13.41 21.40 -6.17
N VAL A 104 12.89 20.25 -5.74
CA VAL A 104 12.23 19.24 -6.60
C VAL A 104 10.71 19.28 -6.46
N ASP A 105 10.01 19.03 -7.56
CA ASP A 105 8.59 18.65 -7.60
C ASP A 105 8.49 17.14 -7.88
N LEU A 106 8.07 16.37 -6.88
CA LEU A 106 7.88 14.92 -6.99
C LEU A 106 6.70 14.54 -7.91
N GLN A 107 5.95 15.53 -8.39
CA GLN A 107 4.77 15.47 -9.26
C GLN A 107 3.47 14.98 -8.59
N ALA A 108 3.58 14.23 -7.49
CA ALA A 108 2.44 13.78 -6.68
C ALA A 108 2.73 13.92 -5.17
N SER A 109 1.71 13.70 -4.32
CA SER A 109 1.83 13.78 -2.86
C SER A 109 2.25 12.43 -2.30
N HIS A 110 3.41 12.40 -1.65
CA HIS A 110 3.97 11.17 -1.08
C HIS A 110 4.16 11.32 0.43
N LEU A 111 3.94 10.26 1.19
CA LEU A 111 4.37 10.18 2.59
C LEU A 111 5.89 10.01 2.59
N ILE A 112 6.63 11.09 2.83
CA ILE A 112 8.09 11.06 2.93
C ILE A 112 8.48 10.29 4.21
N SER A 113 9.61 9.57 4.15
CA SER A 113 10.25 8.88 5.28
C SER A 113 11.66 9.42 5.56
N ASN A 114 12.42 9.75 4.52
CA ASN A 114 13.78 10.26 4.65
C ASN A 114 14.14 11.16 3.46
N VAL A 115 14.92 12.21 3.71
CA VAL A 115 15.60 12.99 2.67
C VAL A 115 17.10 12.93 2.92
N VAL A 116 17.86 12.46 1.94
CA VAL A 116 19.33 12.32 2.02
C VAL A 116 19.96 13.30 1.05
N LEU A 117 20.73 14.25 1.60
CA LEU A 117 21.49 15.24 0.84
C LEU A 117 22.94 14.78 0.69
N TYR A 118 23.48 14.94 -0.52
CA TYR A 118 24.90 14.80 -0.79
C TYR A 118 25.54 16.18 -1.04
N ASN A 119 26.61 16.47 -0.30
CA ASN A 119 27.34 17.73 -0.37
C ASN A 119 28.48 17.68 -1.40
N ARG A 120 28.89 18.83 -1.92
CA ARG A 120 30.09 19.02 -2.74
C ARG A 120 31.35 18.58 -1.96
N THR A 121 32.36 18.03 -2.64
CA THR A 121 33.57 17.46 -2.03
C THR A 121 34.91 17.90 -2.62
N ASP A 122 34.98 18.42 -3.85
CA ASP A 122 36.24 18.92 -4.45
C ASP A 122 36.78 20.15 -3.72
N CYS A 123 35.88 21.07 -3.41
CA CYS A 123 36.12 22.27 -2.65
C CYS A 123 34.83 22.68 -1.95
N CYS A 124 34.97 23.67 -1.05
CA CYS A 124 33.86 24.55 -0.75
C CYS A 124 32.62 23.86 -0.13
N SER A 125 32.82 22.72 0.54
CA SER A 125 31.77 21.95 1.23
C SER A 125 31.15 22.73 2.39
N ASP A 126 31.88 23.71 2.93
CA ASP A 126 31.40 24.72 3.88
C ASP A 126 30.25 25.58 3.35
N ARG A 127 30.00 25.61 2.03
CA ARG A 127 28.84 26.31 1.45
C ARG A 127 27.51 25.75 1.93
N LEU A 128 27.38 24.42 2.07
CA LEU A 128 26.18 23.78 2.60
C LEU A 128 26.20 23.82 4.13
N GLN A 129 25.91 25.00 4.69
CA GLN A 129 25.87 25.22 6.13
C GLN A 129 24.65 26.03 6.57
N ASN A 130 24.23 25.82 7.82
CA ASN A 130 23.19 26.61 8.49
C ASN A 130 21.92 26.77 7.63
N PHE A 131 21.44 25.65 7.10
CA PHE A 131 20.38 25.55 6.10
C PHE A 131 19.14 24.85 6.67
N ARG A 132 18.13 24.67 5.83
CA ARG A 132 16.95 23.86 6.13
C ARG A 132 16.52 23.04 4.94
N VAL A 133 16.16 21.79 5.18
CA VAL A 133 15.25 21.07 4.28
C VAL A 133 13.84 21.58 4.58
N ARG A 134 13.05 21.80 3.55
CA ARG A 134 11.66 22.27 3.65
C ARG A 134 10.79 21.35 2.82
N ILE A 135 9.65 20.98 3.35
CA ILE A 135 8.67 20.16 2.62
C ILE A 135 7.33 20.88 2.50
N SER A 136 6.61 20.62 1.41
CA SER A 136 5.26 21.14 1.21
C SER A 136 4.43 20.20 0.35
N ASP A 137 3.16 20.06 0.69
CA ASP A 137 2.18 19.30 -0.09
C ASP A 137 1.53 20.17 -1.19
N ASN A 138 1.26 21.43 -0.87
CA ASN A 138 0.53 22.39 -1.71
C ASN A 138 1.42 23.49 -2.34
N GLY A 139 2.73 23.51 -2.02
CA GLY A 139 3.70 24.51 -2.48
C GLY A 139 3.67 25.85 -1.72
N THR A 140 2.70 26.06 -0.83
CA THR A 140 2.48 27.34 -0.11
C THR A 140 2.69 27.23 1.40
N THR A 141 2.29 26.11 2.00
CA THR A 141 2.50 25.78 3.42
C THR A 141 3.73 24.90 3.55
N TRP A 142 4.76 25.39 4.24
CA TRP A 142 6.06 24.70 4.35
C TRP A 142 6.35 24.27 5.79
N GLN A 143 6.82 23.04 5.97
CA GLN A 143 7.44 22.57 7.22
C GLN A 143 8.96 22.65 7.08
N ASP A 144 9.65 23.18 8.10
CA ASP A 144 11.10 23.43 8.07
C ASP A 144 11.85 22.45 8.99
N TYR A 145 12.83 21.74 8.43
CA TYR A 145 13.76 20.82 9.09
C TYR A 145 15.17 21.46 9.08
N PRO A 146 15.59 22.16 10.15
CA PRO A 146 16.84 22.91 10.16
C PRO A 146 18.08 22.03 10.38
N PHE A 147 19.21 22.47 9.84
CA PHE A 147 20.54 21.90 10.07
C PHE A 147 21.53 23.02 10.44
N ALA A 148 22.32 22.82 11.50
CA ALA A 148 23.27 23.79 12.01
C ALA A 148 24.72 23.33 11.81
N GLY A 149 25.62 24.27 11.51
CA GLY A 149 26.99 23.95 11.09
C GLY A 149 27.07 23.51 9.62
N VAL A 150 28.24 22.97 9.23
CA VAL A 150 28.56 22.50 7.87
C VAL A 150 28.11 21.05 7.68
N ALA A 151 27.49 20.74 6.54
CA ALA A 151 27.11 19.38 6.20
C ALA A 151 28.32 18.50 5.84
N PRO A 152 28.45 17.27 6.38
CA PRO A 152 29.36 16.26 5.83
C PRO A 152 28.93 15.82 4.41
N ARG A 153 29.72 14.97 3.75
CA ARG A 153 29.43 14.46 2.38
C ARG A 153 27.99 13.95 2.22
N GLN A 154 27.42 13.33 3.25
CA GLN A 154 26.06 12.80 3.23
C GLN A 154 25.34 13.17 4.53
N THR A 155 24.14 13.75 4.43
CA THR A 155 23.30 14.16 5.56
C THR A 155 21.88 13.66 5.38
N SER A 156 21.31 12.97 6.37
CA SER A 156 19.97 12.37 6.30
C SER A 156 18.99 13.05 7.25
N PHE A 157 17.75 13.23 6.81
CA PHE A 157 16.66 13.85 7.56
C PHE A 157 15.47 12.89 7.64
N SER A 158 15.21 12.31 8.81
CA SER A 158 13.99 11.54 9.06
C SER A 158 12.78 12.47 9.04
N ILE A 159 11.94 12.34 8.03
CA ILE A 159 10.77 13.17 7.78
C ILE A 159 9.57 12.23 7.74
N HIS A 160 8.51 12.52 8.48
CA HIS A 160 7.32 11.66 8.58
C HIS A 160 6.07 12.47 8.26
N SER A 161 5.94 12.91 7.01
CA SER A 161 4.89 13.83 6.58
C SER A 161 4.64 13.77 5.08
N LYS A 162 3.41 14.11 4.67
CA LYS A 162 3.04 14.24 3.26
C LYS A 162 3.73 15.44 2.63
N ALA A 163 4.28 15.24 1.44
CA ALA A 163 4.80 16.32 0.61
C ALA A 163 4.81 15.94 -0.87
N ARG A 164 4.68 16.96 -1.72
CA ARG A 164 4.95 16.92 -3.16
C ARG A 164 6.24 17.66 -3.51
N TYR A 165 6.60 18.68 -2.73
CA TYR A 165 7.76 19.52 -2.96
C TYR A 165 8.77 19.35 -1.83
N VAL A 166 10.05 19.16 -2.18
CA VAL A 166 11.18 19.17 -1.24
C VAL A 166 12.13 20.27 -1.69
N ARG A 167 12.51 21.17 -0.78
CA ARG A 167 13.38 22.31 -1.03
C ARG A 167 14.54 22.33 -0.04
N VAL A 168 15.77 22.49 -0.51
CA VAL A 168 16.92 22.85 0.34
C VAL A 168 17.11 24.35 0.25
N GLN A 169 17.20 25.04 1.39
CA GLN A 169 17.36 26.50 1.44
C GLN A 169 18.39 26.91 2.49
N LEU A 170 19.40 27.68 2.10
CA LEU A 170 20.39 28.23 3.03
C LEU A 170 19.74 29.27 3.95
N GLY A 171 20.15 29.33 5.22
CA GLY A 171 19.81 30.43 6.12
C GLY A 171 20.66 31.69 5.85
N THR A 172 21.82 31.52 5.23
CA THR A 172 22.81 32.57 4.92
C THR A 172 22.43 33.42 3.71
N THR A 173 22.98 34.64 3.67
CA THR A 173 22.98 35.53 2.51
C THR A 173 24.39 35.57 1.91
N ASN A 174 24.52 35.76 0.58
CA ASN A 174 25.78 35.91 -0.16
C ASN A 174 26.69 34.67 -0.21
N ASN A 175 26.11 33.48 0.01
CA ASN A 175 26.79 32.20 -0.09
C ASN A 175 26.02 31.33 -1.12
N PRO A 176 26.64 30.83 -2.20
CA PRO A 176 25.96 30.01 -3.20
C PRO A 176 25.57 28.64 -2.63
N LEU A 177 24.42 28.11 -3.03
CA LEU A 177 24.04 26.73 -2.75
C LEU A 177 24.70 25.79 -3.77
N SER A 178 25.18 24.65 -3.29
CA SER A 178 25.64 23.54 -4.13
C SER A 178 25.25 22.21 -3.48
N LEU A 179 24.74 21.28 -4.28
CA LEU A 179 24.27 19.94 -3.90
C LEU A 179 24.66 18.96 -5.00
N ALA A 180 25.22 17.81 -4.62
CA ALA A 180 25.53 16.72 -5.54
C ALA A 180 24.26 15.93 -5.91
N GLU A 181 23.52 15.45 -4.91
CA GLU A 181 22.31 14.65 -5.07
C GLU A 181 21.34 14.95 -3.91
N VAL A 182 20.03 14.92 -4.17
CA VAL A 182 18.96 15.00 -3.16
C VAL A 182 18.02 13.82 -3.34
N GLN A 183 18.26 12.77 -2.55
CA GLN A 183 17.42 11.58 -2.56
C GLN A 183 16.24 11.77 -1.63
N VAL A 184 15.03 11.53 -2.15
CA VAL A 184 13.79 11.64 -1.40
C VAL A 184 13.16 10.26 -1.34
N PHE A 185 13.13 9.67 -0.16
CA PHE A 185 12.56 8.35 0.06
C PHE A 185 11.16 8.49 0.66
N GLY A 186 10.19 7.82 0.05
CA GLY A 186 8.88 7.63 0.65
C GLY A 186 8.93 6.55 1.73
N GLN A 187 7.96 6.56 2.63
CA GLN A 187 7.45 5.29 3.14
C GLN A 187 6.61 4.69 2.01
N ASP A 188 6.70 3.38 1.82
CA ASP A 188 5.71 2.67 1.01
C ASP A 188 4.37 2.80 1.74
N ALA A 189 3.54 3.75 1.32
CA ALA A 189 2.31 4.11 2.00
C ALA A 189 1.20 3.11 1.64
N TYR A 190 1.06 2.05 2.45
CA TYR A 190 -0.03 1.07 2.34
C TYR A 190 -0.78 0.91 3.67
N MET A 191 -1.97 0.32 3.60
CA MET A 191 -2.79 -0.01 4.76
C MET A 191 -2.57 -1.47 5.15
N HIS A 192 -2.40 -1.71 6.44
CA HIS A 192 -2.68 -3.02 7.02
C HIS A 192 -4.20 -3.20 7.09
N PHE A 193 -4.67 -4.36 6.64
CA PHE A 193 -6.08 -4.72 6.59
C PHE A 193 -6.50 -5.49 7.85
N GLY A 194 -7.72 -5.25 8.33
CA GLY A 194 -8.28 -5.82 9.56
C GLY A 194 -9.73 -6.29 9.40
N GLY A 195 -10.15 -6.67 8.19
CA GLY A 195 -11.50 -7.08 7.85
C GLY A 195 -12.41 -5.94 7.37
N MET A 196 -13.65 -6.29 7.04
CA MET A 196 -14.72 -5.35 6.66
C MET A 196 -16.02 -5.71 7.39
N TYR A 197 -16.93 -4.74 7.50
CA TYR A 197 -18.29 -4.95 8.00
C TYR A 197 -19.27 -3.97 7.34
N GLY A 198 -20.56 -4.26 7.42
CA GLY A 198 -21.59 -3.43 6.80
C GLY A 198 -23.00 -3.95 7.05
N PHE A 199 -23.99 -3.36 6.41
CA PHE A 199 -25.40 -3.58 6.75
C PHE A 199 -26.22 -4.10 5.57
N PHE A 200 -27.34 -4.77 5.88
CA PHE A 200 -28.30 -5.27 4.90
C PHE A 200 -29.71 -5.29 5.50
N ASN A 201 -30.73 -5.61 4.69
CA ASN A 201 -32.12 -5.56 5.15
C ASN A 201 -32.40 -6.59 6.26
N GLY A 202 -32.70 -6.10 7.46
CA GLY A 202 -32.96 -6.91 8.65
C GLY A 202 -31.71 -7.49 9.33
N GLY A 203 -30.49 -7.07 8.97
CA GLY A 203 -29.28 -7.66 9.54
C GLY A 203 -28.00 -6.84 9.38
N THR A 204 -26.87 -7.48 9.67
CA THR A 204 -25.54 -6.85 9.68
C THR A 204 -24.47 -7.89 9.35
N TYR A 205 -23.57 -7.56 8.43
CA TYR A 205 -22.35 -8.33 8.18
C TYR A 205 -21.31 -7.94 9.23
N VAL A 206 -20.85 -8.91 10.00
CA VAL A 206 -19.84 -8.73 11.05
C VAL A 206 -18.43 -8.87 10.50
N ASN A 207 -17.46 -8.23 11.14
CA ASN A 207 -16.06 -8.45 10.85
C ASN A 207 -15.64 -9.81 11.45
N PRO A 208 -15.11 -10.77 10.66
CA PRO A 208 -14.72 -12.10 11.16
C PRO A 208 -13.61 -12.03 12.21
N TYR A 209 -12.82 -10.94 12.24
CA TYR A 209 -11.76 -10.73 13.23
C TYR A 209 -12.25 -10.14 14.56
N THR A 210 -13.54 -9.79 14.69
CA THR A 210 -14.14 -9.30 15.96
C THR A 210 -15.46 -9.99 16.33
N GLY A 211 -16.12 -10.69 15.40
CA GLY A 211 -17.46 -11.26 15.59
C GLY A 211 -18.58 -10.22 15.70
N SER A 212 -18.31 -8.96 15.31
CA SER A 212 -19.18 -7.80 15.51
C SER A 212 -19.03 -6.78 14.35
N PRO A 213 -19.95 -5.82 14.17
CA PRO A 213 -19.78 -4.70 13.24
C PRO A 213 -18.82 -3.64 13.81
N SER A 214 -17.57 -4.02 14.05
CA SER A 214 -16.53 -3.15 14.59
C SER A 214 -15.14 -3.53 14.05
N CYS A 215 -14.16 -2.68 14.29
CA CYS A 215 -12.76 -2.98 13.97
C CYS A 215 -12.00 -3.62 15.14
N PRO A 216 -10.96 -4.42 14.85
CA PRO A 216 -10.06 -4.93 15.88
C PRO A 216 -9.35 -3.78 16.63
N PRO A 217 -8.81 -4.03 17.83
CA PRO A 217 -7.92 -3.09 18.50
C PRO A 217 -6.81 -2.61 17.56
N GLU A 218 -6.45 -1.33 17.64
CA GLU A 218 -5.46 -0.66 16.76
C GLU A 218 -5.88 -0.48 15.28
N TYR A 219 -7.12 -0.82 14.89
CA TYR A 219 -7.66 -0.56 13.54
C TYR A 219 -8.79 0.47 13.57
N THR A 220 -8.77 1.39 12.63
CA THR A 220 -9.79 2.43 12.42
C THR A 220 -10.84 1.96 11.42
N ALA A 221 -12.11 2.27 11.68
CA ALA A 221 -13.20 2.08 10.73
C ALA A 221 -13.24 3.22 9.70
N TYR A 222 -13.13 2.89 8.43
CA TYR A 222 -13.24 3.82 7.32
C TYR A 222 -14.48 3.51 6.49
N GLN A 223 -15.43 4.45 6.43
CA GLN A 223 -16.62 4.30 5.61
C GLN A 223 -16.26 4.41 4.12
N THR A 224 -16.85 3.56 3.29
CA THR A 224 -16.62 3.48 1.84
C THR A 224 -17.89 3.56 1.01
N LEU A 225 -19.04 3.33 1.65
CA LEU A 225 -20.38 3.49 1.08
C LEU A 225 -21.35 3.84 2.21
N GLY A 226 -22.51 4.39 1.84
CA GLY A 226 -23.67 4.58 2.69
C GLY A 226 -24.30 5.93 2.42
N THR A 227 -25.63 6.02 2.48
CA THR A 227 -26.34 7.31 2.35
C THR A 227 -27.61 7.26 3.18
N THR A 228 -27.96 8.38 3.83
CA THR A 228 -29.03 8.41 4.82
C THR A 228 -30.38 8.00 4.22
N ASN A 229 -30.85 6.81 4.59
CA ASN A 229 -32.09 6.17 4.12
C ASN A 229 -32.10 5.71 2.64
N VAL A 230 -30.95 5.54 1.98
CA VAL A 230 -30.87 4.99 0.61
C VAL A 230 -29.88 3.82 0.55
N ASP A 231 -28.57 4.06 0.71
CA ASP A 231 -27.55 3.00 0.67
C ASP A 231 -27.15 2.53 2.08
N TYR A 232 -27.02 1.21 2.27
CA TYR A 232 -26.46 0.65 3.50
C TYR A 232 -24.99 1.03 3.67
N ASN A 233 -24.58 1.39 4.90
CA ASN A 233 -23.20 1.75 5.17
C ASN A 233 -22.27 0.53 5.04
N MET A 234 -21.08 0.74 4.47
CA MET A 234 -20.00 -0.25 4.42
C MET A 234 -18.69 0.34 4.94
N TYR A 235 -17.97 -0.43 5.75
CA TYR A 235 -16.72 -0.03 6.40
C TYR A 235 -15.61 -1.05 6.13
N PHE A 236 -14.40 -0.57 5.90
CA PHE A 236 -13.19 -1.38 6.04
C PHE A 236 -12.43 -0.99 7.30
N CYS A 237 -11.80 -1.99 7.92
CA CYS A 237 -10.95 -1.81 9.07
C CYS A 237 -9.50 -1.73 8.61
N GLY A 238 -8.86 -0.60 8.88
CA GLY A 238 -7.51 -0.31 8.40
C GLY A 238 -6.64 0.38 9.45
N ARG A 239 -5.34 0.20 9.32
CA ARG A 239 -4.33 1.06 9.95
C ARG A 239 -3.18 1.31 8.99
N TYR A 240 -2.49 2.42 9.14
CA TYR A 240 -1.28 2.69 8.34
C TYR A 240 -0.22 1.62 8.61
N ALA A 241 0.42 1.11 7.56
CA ALA A 241 1.61 0.28 7.72
C ALA A 241 2.78 1.16 8.17
N VAL A 242 3.37 0.84 9.33
CA VAL A 242 4.58 1.47 9.84
C VAL A 242 5.67 0.43 10.04
N GLU A 243 6.93 0.85 10.01
CA GLU A 243 8.08 -0.05 10.10
C GLU A 243 8.02 -0.96 11.33
N GLY A 244 8.33 -2.25 11.14
CA GLY A 244 8.25 -3.27 12.20
C GLY A 244 6.84 -3.78 12.55
N THR A 245 5.77 -3.22 11.98
CA THR A 245 4.40 -3.75 12.18
C THR A 245 3.97 -4.71 11.07
N VAL A 246 3.02 -5.60 11.41
CA VAL A 246 2.41 -6.56 10.49
C VAL A 246 0.88 -6.34 10.42
N PRO A 247 0.22 -6.77 9.33
CA PRO A 247 -1.24 -6.80 9.27
C PRO A 247 -1.82 -7.90 10.15
N LEU A 248 -3.10 -7.75 10.52
CA LEU A 248 -3.89 -8.83 11.11
C LEU A 248 -4.40 -9.79 10.03
N ALA A 249 -4.78 -9.20 8.89
CA ALA A 249 -5.38 -9.88 7.76
C ALA A 249 -4.71 -9.45 6.46
N GLU A 250 -4.48 -10.39 5.56
CA GLU A 250 -4.05 -10.10 4.20
C GLU A 250 -5.26 -9.98 3.28
N PHE A 251 -5.25 -8.98 2.40
CA PHE A 251 -6.36 -8.70 1.48
C PHE A 251 -6.12 -9.36 0.11
N GLY A 252 -7.03 -10.24 -0.30
CA GLY A 252 -6.97 -11.02 -1.54
C GLY A 252 -7.80 -10.43 -2.69
N GLY A 253 -8.18 -9.16 -2.61
CA GLY A 253 -9.13 -8.50 -3.52
C GLY A 253 -10.57 -8.57 -3.02
N ALA A 254 -11.49 -8.04 -3.82
CA ALA A 254 -12.92 -8.08 -3.57
C ALA A 254 -13.68 -8.19 -4.90
N TYR A 255 -14.93 -8.65 -4.86
CA TYR A 255 -15.83 -8.82 -6.00
C TYR A 255 -17.27 -8.55 -5.58
N GLY A 256 -18.15 -8.32 -6.55
CA GLY A 256 -19.55 -8.04 -6.26
C GLY A 256 -20.43 -8.09 -7.50
N PHE A 257 -21.67 -7.66 -7.36
CA PHE A 257 -22.66 -7.66 -8.44
C PHE A 257 -23.30 -6.26 -8.60
N GLY A 258 -23.58 -5.87 -9.84
CA GLY A 258 -24.26 -4.62 -10.20
C GLY A 258 -25.28 -4.86 -11.32
N SER A 259 -26.05 -3.83 -11.68
CA SER A 259 -27.05 -3.93 -12.76
C SER A 259 -26.42 -4.19 -14.15
N ILE A 260 -25.10 -3.98 -14.29
CA ILE A 260 -24.31 -4.32 -15.48
C ILE A 260 -23.63 -5.71 -15.42
N GLY A 261 -23.84 -6.49 -14.35
CA GLY A 261 -23.25 -7.81 -14.14
C GLY A 261 -22.27 -7.89 -12.97
N ALA A 262 -21.40 -8.90 -12.96
CA ALA A 262 -20.47 -9.15 -11.86
C ALA A 262 -19.19 -8.30 -11.96
N TYR A 263 -18.90 -7.51 -10.93
CA TYR A 263 -17.57 -6.93 -10.70
C TYR A 263 -16.63 -8.05 -10.24
N LYS A 264 -15.71 -8.45 -11.11
CA LYS A 264 -14.74 -9.52 -10.84
C LYS A 264 -13.65 -9.05 -9.88
N ASN A 265 -13.14 -9.97 -9.06
CA ASN A 265 -11.89 -9.75 -8.35
C ASN A 265 -10.75 -9.71 -9.39
N ASP A 266 -10.10 -8.56 -9.52
CA ASP A 266 -9.05 -8.33 -10.52
C ASP A 266 -7.80 -9.23 -10.31
N ILE A 267 -7.63 -9.80 -9.11
CA ILE A 267 -6.55 -10.74 -8.81
C ILE A 267 -6.83 -12.13 -9.42
N THR A 268 -8.09 -12.58 -9.45
CA THR A 268 -8.49 -13.89 -9.99
C THR A 268 -9.15 -13.81 -11.37
N GLN A 269 -9.53 -12.61 -11.81
CA GLN A 269 -10.35 -12.34 -13.00
C GLN A 269 -11.71 -13.08 -12.99
N ALA A 270 -12.22 -13.39 -11.80
CA ALA A 270 -13.46 -14.12 -11.55
C ALA A 270 -14.23 -13.55 -10.33
N ALA A 271 -15.46 -14.00 -10.12
CA ALA A 271 -16.24 -13.71 -8.91
C ALA A 271 -15.87 -14.70 -7.78
N SER A 272 -14.56 -14.75 -7.45
CA SER A 272 -14.01 -15.70 -6.48
C SER A 272 -12.70 -15.18 -5.86
N CYS A 273 -12.34 -15.72 -4.70
CA CYS A 273 -11.09 -15.42 -4.02
C CYS A 273 -9.89 -16.25 -4.52
N PRO A 274 -8.65 -15.79 -4.29
CA PRO A 274 -7.46 -16.58 -4.61
C PRO A 274 -7.39 -17.85 -3.75
N ASN A 275 -6.67 -18.87 -4.23
CA ASN A 275 -6.46 -20.10 -3.45
C ASN A 275 -5.82 -19.78 -2.10
N GLY A 276 -6.39 -20.32 -1.01
CA GLY A 276 -5.94 -20.06 0.37
C GLY A 276 -6.50 -18.77 1.00
N TYR A 277 -7.39 -18.04 0.33
CA TYR A 277 -8.14 -16.92 0.92
C TYR A 277 -9.60 -17.35 1.20
N LEU A 278 -10.10 -16.94 2.36
CA LEU A 278 -11.49 -16.99 2.76
C LEU A 278 -12.30 -15.90 2.02
N THR A 279 -13.62 -16.09 1.99
CA THR A 279 -14.60 -15.18 1.38
C THR A 279 -15.62 -14.78 2.44
N ASP A 280 -15.71 -13.49 2.75
CA ASP A 280 -16.78 -12.93 3.58
C ASP A 280 -17.57 -11.85 2.83
N ALA A 281 -18.82 -11.62 3.23
CA ALA A 281 -19.67 -10.56 2.69
C ALA A 281 -19.53 -9.29 3.52
N ALA A 282 -19.62 -8.12 2.87
CA ALA A 282 -19.60 -6.81 3.54
C ALA A 282 -20.83 -5.96 3.23
N LEU A 283 -21.59 -6.27 2.17
CA LEU A 283 -22.79 -5.54 1.74
C LEU A 283 -23.72 -6.47 0.95
N GLY A 284 -25.02 -6.20 1.01
CA GLY A 284 -26.02 -6.70 0.05
C GLY A 284 -26.53 -8.11 0.28
N SER A 285 -27.86 -8.29 0.21
CA SER A 285 -28.50 -9.58 0.42
C SER A 285 -28.34 -10.49 -0.80
N SER A 286 -27.60 -11.60 -0.65
CA SER A 286 -27.30 -12.60 -1.70
C SER A 286 -28.52 -12.98 -2.56
N GLY A 287 -28.54 -12.52 -3.82
CA GLY A 287 -29.60 -12.83 -4.80
C GLY A 287 -30.85 -11.93 -4.72
N ILE A 288 -30.79 -10.85 -3.94
CA ILE A 288 -31.85 -9.84 -3.80
C ILE A 288 -31.28 -8.44 -4.07
N ASP A 289 -30.19 -8.07 -3.38
CA ASP A 289 -29.49 -6.80 -3.55
C ASP A 289 -28.09 -7.02 -4.16
N TYR A 290 -27.34 -5.93 -4.36
CA TYR A 290 -25.95 -5.95 -4.80
C TYR A 290 -24.98 -6.47 -3.72
N ASP A 291 -24.84 -7.79 -3.68
CA ASP A 291 -23.86 -8.54 -2.87
C ASP A 291 -22.41 -8.10 -3.20
N LEU A 292 -21.64 -7.72 -2.17
CA LEU A 292 -20.21 -7.41 -2.22
C LEU A 292 -19.45 -8.29 -1.24
N ARG A 293 -18.46 -9.01 -1.76
CA ARG A 293 -17.63 -9.97 -1.04
C ARG A 293 -16.17 -9.59 -1.11
N TYR A 294 -15.46 -9.81 -0.02
CA TYR A 294 -14.03 -9.55 0.08
C TYR A 294 -13.28 -10.81 0.43
N CYS A 295 -12.03 -10.86 -0.04
CA CYS A 295 -11.15 -11.99 0.09
C CYS A 295 -10.10 -11.69 1.15
N HIS A 296 -9.93 -12.57 2.12
CA HIS A 296 -8.95 -12.38 3.18
C HIS A 296 -8.37 -13.69 3.69
N ARG A 297 -7.21 -13.61 4.33
CA ARG A 297 -6.69 -14.67 5.21
C ARG A 297 -6.02 -14.04 6.43
N PRO A 298 -5.92 -14.73 7.57
CA PRO A 298 -5.04 -14.31 8.66
C PRO A 298 -3.61 -14.12 8.13
N TYR A 299 -2.86 -13.19 8.74
CA TYR A 299 -1.46 -12.99 8.36
C TYR A 299 -0.58 -14.16 8.83
N GLU A 300 0.24 -14.69 7.92
CA GLU A 300 1.20 -15.77 8.17
C GLU A 300 2.63 -15.30 7.82
N PRO A 301 3.56 -15.20 8.79
CA PRO A 301 4.92 -14.68 8.55
C PRO A 301 5.73 -15.43 7.47
N HIS A 302 5.42 -16.72 7.25
CA HIS A 302 6.11 -17.58 6.29
C HIS A 302 5.47 -17.57 4.89
N LEU A 303 4.31 -16.93 4.71
CA LEU A 303 3.56 -16.94 3.45
C LEU A 303 3.00 -15.53 3.14
N PRO A 304 3.84 -14.49 3.05
CA PRO A 304 3.37 -13.10 2.88
C PRO A 304 2.62 -12.88 1.57
N SER A 305 1.62 -11.99 1.61
CA SER A 305 0.81 -11.59 0.46
C SER A 305 1.66 -11.05 -0.69
N PRO A 306 1.50 -11.54 -1.94
CA PRO A 306 2.08 -10.89 -3.13
C PRO A 306 1.36 -9.58 -3.51
N PHE A 307 0.43 -9.10 -2.67
CA PHE A 307 -0.34 -7.87 -2.86
C PHE A 307 -0.28 -6.98 -1.62
N ARG A 308 0.00 -5.68 -1.80
CA ARG A 308 -0.22 -4.66 -0.77
C ARG A 308 -1.58 -4.02 -0.95
N PHE A 309 -2.29 -3.82 0.16
CA PHE A 309 -3.58 -3.16 0.21
C PHE A 309 -3.39 -1.65 0.36
N GLY A 310 -3.85 -0.87 -0.61
CA GLY A 310 -3.75 0.59 -0.63
C GLY A 310 -4.95 1.30 -0.03
N GLY A 311 -5.74 0.64 0.83
CA GLY A 311 -7.03 1.15 1.30
C GLY A 311 -8.16 1.02 0.27
N MET A 312 -9.28 1.67 0.56
CA MET A 312 -10.47 1.74 -0.29
C MET A 312 -11.03 3.15 -0.30
N TYR A 313 -11.85 3.46 -1.30
CA TYR A 313 -12.60 4.72 -1.40
C TYR A 313 -13.92 4.49 -2.15
N GLY A 314 -14.81 5.48 -2.13
CA GLY A 314 -16.06 5.45 -2.89
C GLY A 314 -16.67 6.82 -3.03
N GLU A 315 -17.83 6.88 -3.67
CA GLU A 315 -18.63 8.10 -3.80
C GLU A 315 -19.91 8.01 -2.95
N GLY A 316 -20.60 9.15 -2.76
CA GLY A 316 -21.84 9.19 -1.99
C GLY A 316 -22.57 10.53 -2.13
N SER A 317 -23.85 10.56 -1.78
CA SER A 317 -24.67 11.78 -1.87
C SER A 317 -24.26 12.88 -0.87
N GLY A 318 -23.53 12.53 0.19
CA GLY A 318 -22.88 13.45 1.11
C GLY A 318 -21.49 13.94 0.68
N GLY A 319 -20.98 13.48 -0.47
CA GLY A 319 -19.61 13.70 -0.93
C GLY A 319 -18.76 12.41 -0.96
N PRO A 320 -17.50 12.49 -1.41
CA PRO A 320 -16.63 11.34 -1.61
C PRO A 320 -16.18 10.68 -0.29
N TYR A 321 -16.25 9.35 -0.24
CA TYR A 321 -15.61 8.53 0.78
C TYR A 321 -14.12 8.38 0.47
N VAL A 322 -13.31 9.31 0.97
CA VAL A 322 -11.88 9.40 0.65
C VAL A 322 -11.05 8.23 1.16
N ASN A 323 -10.02 7.84 0.40
CA ASN A 323 -9.00 6.91 0.85
C ASN A 323 -8.15 7.57 1.95
N PRO A 324 -7.94 6.95 3.13
CA PRO A 324 -7.17 7.56 4.22
C PRO A 324 -5.71 7.86 3.86
N LEU A 325 -5.09 7.07 2.97
CA LEU A 325 -3.72 7.31 2.53
C LEU A 325 -3.58 8.59 1.68
N THR A 326 -4.51 8.84 0.76
CA THR A 326 -4.44 10.02 -0.12
C THR A 326 -5.13 11.25 0.49
N GLY A 327 -6.27 11.06 1.15
CA GLY A 327 -7.21 12.13 1.52
C GLY A 327 -8.16 12.51 0.37
N MET A 328 -8.25 11.69 -0.68
CA MET A 328 -9.04 11.91 -1.89
C MET A 328 -9.78 10.63 -2.32
N ALA A 329 -10.73 10.73 -3.25
CA ALA A 329 -11.34 9.58 -3.94
C ALA A 329 -10.39 8.97 -4.99
N SER A 330 -9.21 8.54 -4.54
CA SER A 330 -8.15 8.00 -5.39
C SER A 330 -7.23 7.04 -4.64
N CYS A 331 -6.55 6.16 -5.37
CA CYS A 331 -5.51 5.30 -4.83
C CYS A 331 -4.18 6.05 -4.62
N PRO A 332 -3.31 5.56 -3.70
CA PRO A 332 -1.93 6.03 -3.60
C PRO A 332 -1.15 5.76 -4.89
N ASP A 333 -0.08 6.52 -5.13
CA ASP A 333 0.75 6.36 -6.33
C ASP A 333 1.30 4.94 -6.47
N GLY A 334 1.21 4.39 -7.68
CA GLY A 334 1.59 3.01 -7.98
C GLY A 334 0.57 1.94 -7.55
N PHE A 335 -0.55 2.29 -6.92
CA PHE A 335 -1.63 1.34 -6.63
C PHE A 335 -2.71 1.40 -7.72
N LYS A 336 -3.15 0.24 -8.21
CA LYS A 336 -4.26 0.10 -9.14
C LYS A 336 -5.59 0.24 -8.38
N ALA A 337 -6.48 1.10 -8.88
CA ALA A 337 -7.88 1.14 -8.51
C ALA A 337 -8.65 0.00 -9.18
N VAL A 338 -9.51 -0.67 -8.41
CA VAL A 338 -10.41 -1.73 -8.89
C VAL A 338 -11.82 -1.43 -8.38
N GLN A 339 -12.75 -1.22 -9.30
CA GLN A 339 -14.16 -1.00 -8.98
C GLN A 339 -14.83 -2.34 -8.61
N ILE A 340 -15.56 -2.35 -7.51
CA ILE A 340 -16.26 -3.53 -6.97
C ILE A 340 -17.76 -3.33 -6.76
N LEU A 341 -18.26 -2.10 -6.95
CA LEU A 341 -19.66 -1.74 -6.86
C LEU A 341 -19.97 -0.51 -7.74
N GLY A 342 -21.25 -0.22 -7.93
CA GLY A 342 -21.77 1.05 -8.43
C GLY A 342 -21.97 1.12 -9.94
N THR A 343 -23.15 1.51 -10.37
CA THR A 343 -23.50 1.67 -11.78
C THR A 343 -23.74 3.14 -12.09
N SER A 344 -23.08 3.64 -13.15
CA SER A 344 -23.13 5.06 -13.55
C SER A 344 -24.57 5.56 -13.70
N GLY A 345 -24.95 6.55 -12.88
CA GLY A 345 -26.29 7.14 -12.87
C GLY A 345 -27.35 6.34 -12.09
N VAL A 346 -26.98 5.28 -11.37
CA VAL A 346 -27.87 4.47 -10.54
C VAL A 346 -27.34 4.35 -9.11
N ASP A 347 -26.12 3.83 -8.95
CA ASP A 347 -25.54 3.43 -7.66
C ASP A 347 -24.11 3.99 -7.52
N TYR A 348 -23.74 4.49 -6.34
CA TYR A 348 -22.41 5.09 -6.13
C TYR A 348 -21.28 4.04 -6.22
N PRO A 349 -20.18 4.32 -6.95
CA PRO A 349 -19.08 3.39 -7.09
C PRO A 349 -18.20 3.28 -5.84
N VAL A 350 -17.74 2.05 -5.59
CA VAL A 350 -16.76 1.72 -4.55
C VAL A 350 -15.56 1.05 -5.20
N PHE A 351 -14.37 1.44 -4.74
CA PHE A 351 -13.09 0.97 -5.26
C PHE A 351 -12.19 0.46 -4.13
N TYR A 352 -11.42 -0.59 -4.41
CA TYR A 352 -10.24 -0.92 -3.62
C TYR A 352 -8.96 -0.57 -4.37
N CYS A 353 -7.89 -0.34 -3.60
CA CYS A 353 -6.57 -0.05 -4.12
C CYS A 353 -5.63 -1.22 -3.82
N TYR A 354 -4.87 -1.69 -4.81
CA TYR A 354 -3.84 -2.70 -4.57
C TYR A 354 -2.62 -2.53 -5.46
N ARG A 355 -1.47 -3.03 -4.99
CA ARG A 355 -0.21 -3.09 -5.75
C ARG A 355 0.36 -4.50 -5.64
N LYS A 356 0.86 -5.06 -6.74
CA LYS A 356 1.65 -6.31 -6.69
C LYS A 356 3.03 -6.02 -6.08
N GLN A 357 3.58 -6.98 -5.35
CA GLN A 357 4.95 -6.95 -4.84
C GLN A 357 5.91 -7.58 -5.86
#